data_AF-A0A937TNV6-F1
#
_entry.id   AF-A0A937TNV6-F1
#
_cell.length_a   1.000
_cell.length_b   1.000
_cell.length_c   1.000
_cell.angle_alpha   90.00
_cell.angle_beta   90.00
_cell.angle_gamma   90.00
#
_symmetry.space_group_name_H-M   'P 1'
#
loop_
_entity.id
_entity.type
_entity.pdbx_description
1 polymer ?
#
loop_
_entity_poly.entity_id
_entity_poly.type
_entity_poly.pdbx_seq_one_letter_code
_entity_poly.pdbx_strand_id
1 'polypeptide(L)'
;MKDQEKIQVAKLIHEKARYYRGRFLNSIACIEHDIAHILTEYFCTSDPEKRKIFYDDIVTRAFFSLNRKKDILMKIAQADYPLYWEENREVLSAFQEILEFRNKLAHSRVDVSDKALARPIKEGVGFADWKEGKPITEEVFNKWEVKANMISSCLTDIKRLLPYKQVKPKKTVELT
;
A
#
# COMPACT_ATOMS: atom_id res chain seq x y z
N MET A 1 -32.94 -21.33 3.61
CA MET A 1 -31.78 -21.59 4.49
C MET A 1 -32.25 -21.53 5.93
N LYS A 2 -31.94 -22.52 6.78
CA LYS A 2 -32.36 -22.50 8.19
C LYS A 2 -31.55 -21.45 8.97
N ASP A 3 -32.07 -20.91 10.07
CA ASP A 3 -31.39 -19.84 10.82
C ASP A 3 -30.01 -20.23 11.35
N GLN A 4 -29.83 -21.49 11.80
CA GLN A 4 -28.53 -22.01 12.22
C GLN A 4 -27.50 -22.05 11.07
N GLU A 5 -27.95 -22.32 9.86
CA GLU A 5 -27.12 -22.35 8.65
C GLU A 5 -26.72 -20.94 8.22
N LYS A 6 -27.64 -19.97 8.30
CA LYS A 6 -27.35 -18.54 8.11
C LYS A 6 -26.27 -18.04 9.07
N ILE A 7 -26.37 -18.39 10.36
CA ILE A 7 -25.37 -18.02 11.37
C ILE A 7 -24.00 -18.61 11.03
N GLN A 8 -23.94 -19.88 10.61
CA GLN A 8 -22.68 -20.53 10.28
C GLN A 8 -22.01 -19.91 9.06
N VAL A 9 -22.77 -19.63 8.00
CA VAL A 9 -22.24 -18.95 6.79
C VAL A 9 -21.77 -17.54 7.12
N ALA A 10 -22.54 -16.78 7.92
CA ALA A 10 -22.16 -15.44 8.34
C ALA A 10 -20.82 -15.43 9.12
N LYS A 11 -20.61 -16.41 10.01
CA LYS A 11 -19.33 -16.58 10.72
C LYS A 11 -18.15 -16.78 9.76
N LEU A 12 -18.30 -17.67 8.78
CA LEU A 12 -17.25 -17.92 7.78
C LEU A 12 -16.93 -16.67 6.95
N ILE A 13 -17.96 -15.91 6.55
CA ILE A 13 -17.78 -14.64 5.83
C ILE A 13 -17.01 -13.63 6.70
N HIS A 14 -17.35 -13.52 7.98
CA HIS A 14 -16.65 -12.63 8.92
C HIS A 14 -15.20 -13.04 9.14
N GLU A 15 -14.91 -14.33 9.26
CA GLU A 15 -13.53 -14.84 9.40
C GLU A 15 -12.69 -14.54 8.17
N LYS A 16 -13.23 -14.78 6.97
CA LYS A 16 -12.56 -14.46 5.70
C LYS A 16 -12.36 -12.95 5.55
N ALA A 17 -13.34 -12.13 5.91
CA ALA A 17 -13.21 -10.68 5.92
C ALA A 17 -12.12 -10.20 6.89
N ARG A 18 -12.05 -10.78 8.09
CA ARG A 18 -11.03 -10.50 9.10
C ARG A 18 -9.64 -10.85 8.57
N TYR A 19 -9.50 -12.01 7.94
CA TYR A 19 -8.27 -12.46 7.31
C TYR A 19 -7.78 -11.45 6.25
N TYR A 20 -8.64 -11.08 5.29
CA TYR A 20 -8.29 -10.11 4.25
C TYR A 20 -7.89 -8.75 4.82
N ARG A 21 -8.65 -8.22 5.79
CA ARG A 21 -8.33 -6.96 6.46
C ARG A 21 -7.00 -7.03 7.18
N GLY A 22 -6.83 -8.00 8.08
CA GLY A 22 -5.65 -8.11 8.92
C GLY A 22 -4.38 -8.26 8.09
N ARG A 23 -4.42 -9.16 7.09
CA ARG A 23 -3.29 -9.41 6.22
C ARG A 23 -2.92 -8.19 5.37
N PHE A 24 -3.90 -7.56 4.71
CA PHE A 24 -3.61 -6.41 3.86
C PHE A 24 -3.21 -5.18 4.66
N LEU A 25 -3.89 -4.88 5.77
CA LEU A 25 -3.51 -3.76 6.65
C LEU A 25 -2.08 -3.92 7.18
N ASN A 26 -1.67 -5.15 7.52
CA ASN A 26 -0.30 -5.42 7.92
C ASN A 26 0.70 -5.13 6.81
N SER A 27 0.44 -5.57 5.57
CA SER A 27 1.32 -5.26 4.42
C SER A 27 1.48 -3.74 4.22
N ILE A 28 0.40 -2.96 4.37
CA ILE A 28 0.46 -1.50 4.26
C ILE A 28 1.23 -0.86 5.41
N ALA A 29 1.11 -1.40 6.64
CA ALA A 29 1.88 -0.92 7.78
C ALA A 29 3.39 -1.14 7.57
N CYS A 30 3.80 -2.30 7.04
CA CYS A 30 5.19 -2.56 6.67
C CYS A 30 5.69 -1.57 5.61
N ILE A 31 4.90 -1.36 4.55
CA ILE A 31 5.20 -0.38 3.50
C ILE A 31 5.37 1.03 4.08
N GLU A 32 4.47 1.47 4.97
CA GLU A 32 4.57 2.78 5.61
C GLU A 32 5.84 2.94 6.45
N HIS A 33 6.18 1.89 7.20
CA HIS A 33 7.39 1.83 7.99
C HIS A 33 8.64 1.90 7.10
N ASP A 34 8.68 1.16 5.99
CA ASP A 34 9.82 1.16 5.07
C ASP A 34 10.03 2.52 4.42
N ILE A 35 8.94 3.19 4.00
CA ILE A 35 9.04 4.58 3.52
C ILE A 35 9.60 5.48 4.62
N ALA A 36 9.15 5.31 5.86
CA ALA A 36 9.61 6.15 6.96
C ALA A 36 11.13 6.06 7.16
N HIS A 37 11.69 4.85 7.06
CA HIS A 37 13.13 4.64 7.08
C HIS A 37 13.83 5.28 5.88
N ILE A 38 13.31 5.08 4.67
CA ILE A 38 13.90 5.67 3.45
C ILE A 38 13.97 7.19 3.56
N LEU A 39 12.88 7.83 3.98
CA LEU A 39 12.85 9.29 4.14
C LEU A 39 13.84 9.75 5.21
N THR A 40 13.95 9.02 6.32
CA THR A 40 14.88 9.34 7.41
C THR A 40 16.33 9.24 6.95
N GLU A 41 16.69 8.16 6.27
CA GLU A 41 18.05 7.96 5.73
C GLU A 41 18.38 8.98 4.63
N TYR A 42 17.39 9.35 3.82
CA TYR A 42 17.55 10.36 2.76
C TYR A 42 17.81 11.77 3.31
N PHE A 43 17.07 12.21 4.34
CA PHE A 43 17.19 13.58 4.88
C PHE A 43 18.20 13.70 6.03
N CYS A 44 18.48 12.61 6.75
CA CYS A 44 19.31 12.63 7.96
C CYS A 44 20.44 11.59 7.84
N THR A 45 21.37 11.78 6.90
CA THR A 45 22.36 10.73 6.55
C THR A 45 23.39 10.45 7.65
N SER A 46 23.90 11.48 8.32
CA SER A 46 25.12 11.37 9.14
C SER A 46 24.89 11.54 10.64
N ASP A 47 23.85 12.24 11.06
CA ASP A 47 23.61 12.63 12.46
C ASP A 47 22.59 11.67 13.12
N PRO A 48 23.00 10.85 14.10
CA PRO A 48 22.09 9.91 14.80
C PRO A 48 20.94 10.60 15.54
N GLU A 49 21.19 11.74 16.18
CA GLU A 49 20.16 12.45 16.95
C GLU A 49 19.13 13.08 16.02
N LYS A 50 19.56 13.67 14.89
CA LYS A 50 18.63 14.14 13.87
C LYS A 50 17.81 13.02 13.26
N ARG A 51 18.42 11.85 13.01
CA ARG A 51 17.69 10.66 12.52
C ARG A 51 16.59 10.27 13.48
N LYS A 52 16.91 10.19 14.78
CA LYS A 52 15.95 9.84 15.82
C LYS A 52 14.80 10.85 15.89
N ILE A 53 15.10 12.15 16.00
CA ILE A 53 14.10 13.22 16.06
C ILE A 53 13.23 13.19 14.80
N PHE A 54 13.83 13.07 13.62
CA PHE A 54 13.09 13.04 12.37
C PHE A 54 12.17 11.80 12.27
N TYR A 55 12.66 10.62 12.66
CA TYR A 55 11.86 9.40 12.62
C TYR A 55 10.72 9.43 13.66
N ASP A 56 11.05 9.67 14.94
CA ASP A 56 10.13 9.57 16.08
C ASP A 56 9.13 10.74 16.13
N ASP A 57 9.56 11.96 15.80
CA ASP A 57 8.77 13.18 16.01
C ASP A 57 8.21 13.79 14.73
N ILE A 58 8.67 13.36 13.55
CA ILE A 58 8.17 13.86 12.27
C ILE A 58 7.53 12.75 11.46
N VAL A 59 8.31 11.77 11.02
CA VAL A 59 7.87 10.86 9.97
C VAL A 59 6.85 9.85 10.47
N THR A 60 6.98 9.36 11.70
CA THR A 60 6.02 8.38 12.26
C THR A 60 4.76 9.02 12.84
N ARG A 61 4.70 10.36 12.96
CA ARG A 61 3.56 11.06 13.55
C ARG A 61 2.36 11.16 12.61
N ALA A 62 1.17 11.22 13.19
CA ALA A 62 -0.10 11.20 12.47
C ALA A 62 -0.28 12.35 11.46
N PHE A 63 0.32 13.53 11.72
CA PHE A 63 0.26 14.64 10.78
C PHE A 63 1.01 14.35 9.47
N PHE A 64 2.00 13.45 9.51
CA PHE A 64 2.79 13.04 8.35
C PHE A 64 2.25 11.74 7.77
N SER A 65 1.05 11.80 7.19
CA SER A 65 0.32 10.64 6.71
C SER A 65 1.06 9.81 5.66
N LEU A 66 0.67 8.54 5.49
CA LEU A 66 1.19 7.65 4.45
C LEU A 66 1.09 8.26 3.03
N ASN A 67 0.00 8.97 2.71
CA ASN A 67 -0.12 9.68 1.43
C ASN A 67 1.01 10.70 1.26
N ARG A 68 1.30 11.49 2.30
CA ARG A 68 2.37 12.48 2.28
C ARG A 68 3.75 11.84 2.13
N LYS A 69 4.00 10.75 2.86
CA LYS A 69 5.23 9.95 2.76
C LYS A 69 5.44 9.43 1.33
N LYS A 70 4.40 8.82 0.74
CA LYS A 70 4.38 8.34 -0.65
C LYS A 70 4.73 9.45 -1.64
N ASP A 71 4.08 10.61 -1.53
CA ASP A 71 4.31 11.72 -2.46
C ASP A 71 5.76 12.22 -2.41
N ILE A 72 6.35 12.29 -1.21
CA ILE A 72 7.75 12.70 -1.05
C ILE A 72 8.68 11.64 -1.62
N LEU A 73 8.42 10.36 -1.35
CA LEU A 73 9.19 9.26 -1.94
C LEU A 73 9.17 9.29 -3.48
N MET A 74 8.00 9.50 -4.09
CA MET A 74 7.88 9.61 -5.55
C MET A 74 8.71 10.78 -6.10
N LYS A 75 8.71 11.92 -5.41
CA LYS A 75 9.54 13.08 -5.78
C LYS A 75 11.04 12.76 -5.68
N ILE A 76 11.45 12.05 -4.64
CA ILE A 76 12.85 11.59 -4.48
C ILE A 76 13.23 10.65 -5.62
N ALA A 77 12.40 9.65 -5.92
CA ALA A 77 12.62 8.72 -7.03
C ALA A 77 12.77 9.45 -8.38
N GLN A 78 11.88 10.39 -8.68
CA GLN A 78 11.92 11.18 -9.93
C GLN A 78 13.13 12.12 -10.02
N ALA A 79 13.51 12.74 -8.91
CA ALA A 79 14.55 13.75 -8.89
C ALA A 79 15.96 13.13 -8.93
N ASP A 80 16.19 12.15 -8.06
CA ASP A 80 17.52 11.62 -7.75
C ASP A 80 17.76 10.24 -8.40
N TYR A 81 16.71 9.55 -8.86
CA TYR A 81 16.79 8.22 -9.48
C TYR A 81 15.94 8.09 -10.77
N PRO A 82 16.05 9.03 -11.73
CA PRO A 82 15.18 9.10 -12.91
C PRO A 82 15.14 7.81 -13.75
N LEU A 83 16.25 7.07 -13.92
CA LEU A 83 16.22 5.81 -14.67
C LEU A 83 15.39 4.76 -13.95
N TYR A 84 15.58 4.63 -12.63
CA TYR A 84 14.80 3.70 -11.81
C TYR A 84 13.32 4.08 -11.80
N TRP A 85 13.03 5.39 -11.74
CA TRP A 85 11.67 5.90 -11.84
C TRP A 85 11.01 5.50 -13.17
N GLU A 86 11.67 5.69 -14.31
CA GLU A 86 11.09 5.33 -15.62
C GLU A 86 10.82 3.83 -15.73
N GLU A 87 11.75 2.98 -15.25
CA GLU A 87 11.60 1.52 -15.27
C GLU A 87 10.47 1.02 -14.37
N ASN A 88 10.23 1.68 -13.23
CA ASN A 88 9.30 1.21 -12.19
C ASN A 88 8.04 2.08 -12.05
N ARG A 89 7.83 3.02 -12.98
CA ARG A 89 6.77 4.05 -12.87
C ARG A 89 5.39 3.45 -12.68
N GLU A 90 5.07 2.38 -13.41
CA GLU A 90 3.75 1.73 -13.34
C GLU A 90 3.51 1.16 -11.93
N VAL A 91 4.50 0.43 -11.40
CA VAL A 91 4.45 -0.16 -10.07
C VAL A 91 4.32 0.92 -9.01
N LEU A 92 5.18 1.95 -9.04
CA LEU A 92 5.15 3.05 -8.09
C LEU A 92 3.84 3.85 -8.18
N SER A 93 3.27 4.02 -9.37
CA SER A 93 1.99 4.72 -9.56
C SER A 93 0.80 3.92 -9.01
N ALA A 94 0.88 2.58 -9.01
CA ALA A 94 -0.14 1.70 -8.43
C ALA A 94 -0.28 1.84 -6.90
N PHE A 95 0.65 2.52 -6.23
CA PHE A 95 0.59 2.77 -4.79
C PHE A 95 -0.71 3.50 -4.40
N GLN A 96 -1.18 4.46 -5.21
CA GLN A 96 -2.44 5.15 -4.91
C GLN A 96 -3.63 4.17 -4.87
N GLU A 97 -3.71 3.24 -5.82
CA GLU A 97 -4.76 2.22 -5.88
C GLU A 97 -4.71 1.27 -4.67
N ILE A 98 -3.50 0.95 -4.20
CA ILE A 98 -3.28 0.13 -2.99
C ILE A 98 -3.82 0.83 -1.74
N LEU A 99 -3.62 2.14 -1.61
CA LEU A 99 -4.15 2.91 -0.48
C LEU A 99 -5.67 3.02 -0.52
N GLU A 100 -6.24 3.16 -1.71
CA GLU A 100 -7.69 3.11 -1.91
C GLU A 100 -8.26 1.75 -1.52
N PHE A 101 -7.61 0.65 -1.92
CA PHE A 101 -8.01 -0.70 -1.52
C PHE A 101 -7.84 -0.93 -0.01
N ARG A 102 -6.82 -0.35 0.63
CA ARG A 102 -6.70 -0.36 2.10
C ARG A 102 -7.85 0.37 2.77
N ASN A 103 -8.18 1.56 2.30
CA ASN A 103 -9.29 2.35 2.84
C ASN A 103 -10.62 1.62 2.65
N LYS A 104 -10.82 0.92 1.52
CA LYS A 104 -11.94 0.00 1.32
C LYS A 104 -12.05 -0.99 2.46
N LEU A 105 -10.99 -1.75 2.68
CA LEU A 105 -10.99 -2.85 3.64
C LEU A 105 -11.21 -2.32 5.06
N ALA A 106 -10.62 -1.17 5.39
CA ALA A 106 -10.72 -0.57 6.72
C ALA A 106 -12.12 -0.02 7.04
N HIS A 107 -12.80 0.62 6.06
CA HIS A 107 -14.01 1.40 6.34
C HIS A 107 -15.32 0.74 5.88
N SER A 108 -15.29 -0.26 5.00
CA SER A 108 -16.53 -0.88 4.51
C SER A 108 -17.10 -1.88 5.51
N ARG A 109 -18.42 -2.01 5.62
CA ARG A 109 -19.06 -3.09 6.40
C ARG A 109 -19.04 -4.42 5.65
N VAL A 110 -18.98 -5.54 6.38
CA VAL A 110 -19.11 -6.87 5.79
C VAL A 110 -20.56 -7.08 5.37
N ASP A 111 -20.80 -7.45 4.11
CA ASP A 111 -22.14 -7.73 3.62
C ASP A 111 -22.59 -9.13 4.07
N VAL A 112 -23.59 -9.16 4.94
CA VAL A 112 -24.23 -10.37 5.47
C VAL A 112 -25.73 -10.40 5.15
N SER A 113 -26.15 -9.69 4.10
CA SER A 113 -27.52 -9.77 3.58
C SER A 113 -27.88 -11.19 3.15
N ASP A 114 -29.17 -11.51 3.07
CA ASP A 114 -29.62 -12.84 2.62
C ASP A 114 -29.07 -13.21 1.24
N LYS A 115 -28.89 -12.23 0.34
CA LYS A 115 -28.25 -12.42 -0.96
C LYS A 115 -26.77 -12.80 -0.83
N ALA A 116 -26.04 -12.18 0.10
CA ALA A 116 -24.65 -12.51 0.38
C ALA A 116 -24.51 -13.88 1.05
N LEU A 117 -25.40 -14.22 1.98
CA LEU A 117 -25.42 -15.51 2.67
C LEU A 117 -25.80 -16.67 1.73
N ALA A 118 -26.63 -16.42 0.72
CA ALA A 118 -27.00 -17.42 -0.27
C ALA A 118 -25.91 -17.66 -1.34
N ARG A 119 -24.91 -16.79 -1.43
CA ARG A 119 -23.84 -16.90 -2.43
C ARG A 119 -22.76 -17.91 -1.98
N PRO A 120 -22.23 -18.75 -2.88
CA PRO A 120 -21.06 -19.55 -2.57
C PRO A 120 -19.87 -18.69 -2.10
N ILE A 121 -19.24 -19.07 -0.98
CA ILE A 121 -18.11 -18.32 -0.40
C ILE A 121 -16.94 -18.16 -1.40
N LYS A 122 -16.75 -19.13 -2.31
CA LYS A 122 -15.73 -19.07 -3.38
C LYS A 122 -15.89 -17.87 -4.32
N GLU A 123 -17.11 -17.33 -4.43
CA GLU A 123 -17.41 -16.13 -5.21
C GLU A 123 -17.07 -14.84 -4.46
N GLY A 124 -16.49 -14.95 -3.26
CA GLY A 124 -15.86 -13.86 -2.53
C GLY A 124 -16.69 -13.25 -1.42
N VAL A 125 -16.05 -12.35 -0.69
CA VAL A 125 -16.62 -11.64 0.47
C VAL A 125 -17.07 -10.24 0.03
N GLY A 126 -18.37 -9.95 0.22
CA GLY A 126 -18.96 -8.65 -0.08
C GLY A 126 -18.63 -7.60 0.99
N PHE A 127 -18.46 -6.36 0.55
CA PHE A 127 -18.29 -5.19 1.42
C PHE A 127 -19.30 -4.12 1.02
N ALA A 128 -20.27 -3.84 1.88
CA ALA A 128 -21.53 -3.15 1.55
C ALA A 128 -21.35 -1.70 1.05
N ASP A 129 -20.27 -1.02 1.43
CA ASP A 129 -20.06 0.40 1.15
C ASP A 129 -19.13 0.65 -0.06
N TRP A 130 -18.88 -0.36 -0.90
CA TRP A 130 -17.95 -0.25 -2.03
C TRP A 130 -18.44 -0.93 -3.31
N LYS A 131 -18.45 -0.19 -4.44
CA LYS A 131 -18.89 -0.66 -5.78
C LYS A 131 -20.12 -1.58 -5.70
N GLU A 132 -21.15 -1.12 -4.98
CA GLU A 132 -22.44 -1.82 -4.85
C GLU A 132 -22.33 -3.24 -4.25
N GLY A 133 -21.34 -3.50 -3.40
CA GLY A 133 -21.18 -4.80 -2.76
C GLY A 133 -20.47 -5.84 -3.64
N LYS A 134 -19.78 -5.42 -4.71
CA LYS A 134 -18.96 -6.34 -5.54
C LYS A 134 -17.99 -7.14 -4.65
N PRO A 135 -18.12 -8.47 -4.60
CA PRO A 135 -17.32 -9.30 -3.71
C PRO A 135 -15.85 -9.26 -4.04
N ILE A 136 -15.02 -9.33 -3.01
CA ILE A 136 -13.59 -9.60 -3.14
C ILE A 136 -13.41 -11.11 -3.11
N THR A 137 -13.08 -11.68 -4.27
CA THR A 137 -12.65 -13.08 -4.37
C THR A 137 -11.21 -13.22 -3.85
N GLU A 138 -10.81 -14.46 -3.59
CA GLU A 138 -9.43 -14.77 -3.22
C GLU A 138 -8.44 -14.38 -4.32
N GLU A 139 -8.79 -14.60 -5.59
CA GLU A 139 -7.98 -14.18 -6.73
C GLU A 139 -7.79 -12.66 -6.76
N VAL A 140 -8.88 -11.89 -6.57
CA VAL A 140 -8.80 -10.43 -6.52
C VAL A 140 -7.94 -9.97 -5.35
N PHE A 141 -8.12 -10.57 -4.18
CA PHE A 141 -7.30 -10.27 -3.01
C PHE A 141 -5.81 -10.54 -3.26
N ASN A 142 -5.49 -11.71 -3.81
CA ASN A 142 -4.11 -12.10 -4.11
C ASN A 142 -3.47 -11.15 -5.14
N LYS A 143 -4.22 -10.65 -6.12
CA LYS A 143 -3.72 -9.62 -7.06
C LYS A 143 -3.30 -8.34 -6.33
N TRP A 144 -4.07 -7.90 -5.33
CA TRP A 144 -3.70 -6.73 -4.52
C TRP A 144 -2.51 -7.01 -3.62
N GLU A 145 -2.40 -8.20 -3.05
CA GLU A 145 -1.22 -8.61 -2.29
C GLU A 145 0.05 -8.60 -3.16
N VAL A 146 -0.03 -9.12 -4.39
CA VAL A 146 1.09 -9.08 -5.33
C VAL A 146 1.50 -7.63 -5.61
N LYS A 147 0.55 -6.73 -5.88
CA LYS A 147 0.84 -5.30 -6.06
C LYS A 147 1.52 -4.69 -4.82
N ALA A 148 1.06 -5.00 -3.61
CA ALA A 148 1.69 -4.54 -2.38
C ALA A 148 3.14 -5.07 -2.24
N ASN A 149 3.37 -6.34 -2.54
CA ASN A 149 4.70 -6.94 -2.50
C ASN A 149 5.65 -6.32 -3.54
N MET A 150 5.14 -6.00 -4.74
CA MET A 150 5.93 -5.29 -5.76
C MET A 150 6.35 -3.91 -5.27
N ILE A 151 5.45 -3.16 -4.59
CA ILE A 151 5.82 -1.90 -3.94
C ILE A 151 6.92 -2.12 -2.90
N SER A 152 6.79 -3.10 -2.00
CA SER A 152 7.82 -3.39 -0.99
C SER A 152 9.17 -3.73 -1.62
N SER A 153 9.17 -4.46 -2.75
CA SER A 153 10.39 -4.70 -3.54
C SER A 153 10.98 -3.39 -4.05
N CYS A 154 10.17 -2.52 -4.64
CA CYS A 154 10.64 -1.20 -5.09
C CYS A 154 11.20 -0.34 -3.96
N LEU A 155 10.59 -0.37 -2.78
CA LEU A 155 11.10 0.33 -1.59
C LEU A 155 12.48 -0.19 -1.18
N THR A 156 12.67 -1.51 -1.22
CA THR A 156 13.96 -2.14 -0.93
C THR A 156 15.04 -1.68 -1.91
N ASP A 157 14.72 -1.58 -3.20
CA ASP A 157 15.65 -1.12 -4.22
C ASP A 157 15.95 0.37 -4.08
N ILE A 158 14.94 1.21 -3.86
CA ILE A 158 15.13 2.65 -3.60
C ILE A 158 16.04 2.85 -2.39
N LYS A 159 15.82 2.08 -1.31
CA LYS A 159 16.68 2.11 -0.13
C LYS A 159 18.15 1.82 -0.48
N ARG A 160 18.40 0.81 -1.31
CA ARG A 160 19.76 0.47 -1.78
C ARG A 160 20.38 1.56 -2.66
N LEU A 161 19.55 2.29 -3.40
CA LEU A 161 20.00 3.38 -4.26
C LEU A 161 20.31 4.68 -3.50
N LEU A 162 19.90 4.81 -2.23
CA LEU A 162 20.10 6.04 -1.44
C LEU A 162 21.52 6.64 -1.55
N PRO A 163 22.61 5.86 -1.44
CA PRO A 163 23.98 6.38 -1.56
C PRO A 163 24.39 6.78 -2.99
N TYR A 164 23.66 6.35 -4.01
CA TYR A 164 24.07 6.37 -5.43
C TYR A 164 23.14 7.27 -6.27
N LYS A 165 23.01 8.54 -5.89
CA LYS A 165 22.19 9.51 -6.64
C LYS A 165 22.65 9.59 -8.10
N GLN A 166 21.70 9.49 -9.03
CA GLN A 166 21.99 9.56 -10.46
C GLN A 166 22.21 11.02 -10.88
N VAL A 167 23.32 11.29 -11.56
CA VAL A 167 23.55 12.60 -12.16
C VAL A 167 22.68 12.70 -13.40
N LYS A 168 21.75 13.67 -13.44
CA LYS A 168 21.00 13.96 -14.67
C LYS A 168 22.00 14.26 -15.79
N PRO A 169 21.92 13.59 -16.97
CA PRO A 169 22.73 14.00 -18.10
C PRO A 169 22.43 15.46 -18.40
N LYS A 170 23.46 16.32 -18.39
CA LYS A 170 23.32 17.70 -18.87
C LYS A 170 22.82 17.59 -20.30
N LYS A 171 21.64 18.15 -20.61
CA LYS A 171 21.24 18.36 -21.99
C LYS A 171 22.39 19.10 -22.66
N THR A 172 23.07 18.46 -23.59
CA THR A 172 24.01 19.12 -24.48
C THR A 172 23.19 20.19 -25.18
N VAL A 173 23.47 21.45 -24.88
CA VAL A 173 22.92 22.56 -25.64
C VAL A 173 23.52 22.38 -27.02
N GLU A 174 22.70 21.95 -27.98
CA GLU A 174 23.06 22.03 -29.39
C GLU A 174 23.25 23.52 -29.68
N LEU A 175 24.51 23.95 -29.70
CA LEU A 175 24.91 25.20 -30.31
C LEU A 175 24.65 25.01 -31.81
N THR A 176 23.65 25.76 -32.28
CA THR A 176 23.27 26.02 -33.68
C THR A 176 24.45 26.05 -34.63
#